data_AF-A0A4P5ZGN6-F1
#
_entry.id   AF-A0A4P5ZGN6-F1
#
_cell.length_a   1.000
_cell.length_b   1.000
_cell.length_c   1.000
_cell.angle_alpha   90.00
_cell.angle_beta   90.00
_cell.angle_gamma   90.00
#
_symmetry.space_group_name_H-M   'P 1'
#
loop_
_entity.id
_entity.type
_entity.pdbx_description
1 polymer ?
#
loop_
_entity_poly.entity_id
_entity_poly.type
_entity_poly.pdbx_seq_one_letter_code
_entity_poly.pdbx_strand_id
1 'polypeptide(L)'
;MNFIYTSCTTICPVMTASLLQLQGRLAKTAARPRYVSISIDPDFDTSRILKVYANRYGADWLFLTGSRADVLRVLTSFESWRGSKANHAAVTLMRPARAAQWTRIEGLASAQKLETVWRQLGS
;
A
#
# COMPACT_ATOMS: atom_id res chain seq x y z
N MET A 1 -1.09 4.17 -1.43
CA MET A 1 -1.82 2.91 -1.23
C MET A 1 -1.02 1.78 -1.86
N ASN A 2 -1.00 0.61 -1.23
CA ASN A 2 -0.43 -0.61 -1.82
C ASN A 2 -1.30 -1.83 -1.49
N PHE A 3 -0.98 -2.95 -2.14
CA PHE A 3 -1.60 -4.25 -1.93
C PHE A 3 -0.59 -5.21 -1.31
N ILE A 4 -0.99 -5.92 -0.25
CA ILE A 4 -0.12 -6.81 0.52
C ILE A 4 -0.83 -8.13 0.87
N TYR A 5 -0.10 -9.07 1.45
CA TYR A 5 -0.68 -10.15 2.24
C TYR A 5 0.32 -10.57 3.32
N THR A 6 -0.14 -10.90 4.53
CA THR A 6 0.77 -10.94 5.70
C THR A 6 1.72 -12.13 5.72
N SER A 7 1.41 -13.19 4.97
CA SER A 7 2.29 -14.36 4.79
C SER A 7 3.38 -14.16 3.72
N CYS A 8 3.42 -13.01 3.04
CA CYS A 8 4.48 -12.67 2.10
C CYS A 8 5.79 -12.36 2.83
N THR A 9 6.83 -13.14 2.56
CA THR A 9 8.16 -12.98 3.17
C THR A 9 9.18 -12.28 2.25
N THR A 10 8.76 -11.87 1.05
CA THR A 10 9.66 -11.28 0.03
C THR A 10 9.40 -9.78 -0.15
N ILE A 11 8.43 -9.41 -0.99
CA ILE A 11 8.24 -8.02 -1.44
C ILE A 11 7.47 -7.15 -0.43
N CYS A 12 6.51 -7.71 0.30
CA CYS A 12 5.66 -6.94 1.21
C CYS A 12 6.44 -6.29 2.37
N PRO A 13 7.41 -6.96 3.01
CA PRO A 13 8.29 -6.32 4.00
C PRO A 13 9.05 -5.12 3.43
N VAL A 14 9.59 -5.23 2.22
CA VAL A 14 10.37 -4.17 1.55
C VAL A 14 9.47 -2.96 1.22
N MET A 15 8.27 -3.22 0.71
CA MET A 15 7.28 -2.16 0.43
C MET A 15 6.85 -1.44 1.72
N THR A 16 6.59 -2.19 2.79
CA THR A 16 6.20 -1.64 4.09
C THR A 16 7.30 -0.77 4.68
N ALA A 17 8.56 -1.22 4.63
CA ALA A 17 9.71 -0.43 5.06
C ALA A 17 9.87 0.87 4.25
N SER A 18 9.63 0.81 2.94
CA SER A 18 9.71 2.01 2.07
C SER A 18 8.62 3.03 2.41
N LEU A 19 7.40 2.59 2.73
CA LEU A 19 6.32 3.48 3.18
C LEU A 19 6.57 4.07 4.57
N LEU A 20 7.15 3.32 5.51
CA LEU A 20 7.58 3.84 6.81
C LEU A 20 8.62 4.95 6.67
N GLN A 21 9.63 4.73 5.84
CA GLN A 21 10.65 5.75 5.57
C GLN A 21 10.03 7.00 4.93
N LEU A 22 9.10 6.82 3.98
CA LEU A 22 8.36 7.93 3.38
C LEU A 22 7.55 8.70 4.43
N GLN A 23 6.86 8.00 5.33
CA GLN A 23 6.13 8.61 6.43
C GLN A 23 7.04 9.45 7.32
N GLY A 24 8.20 8.93 7.71
CA GLY A 24 9.18 9.68 8.49
C GLY A 24 9.68 10.94 7.76
N ARG A 25 9.96 10.85 6.46
CA ARG A 25 10.38 11.98 5.61
C ARG A 25 9.32 13.07 5.50
N LEU A 26 8.05 12.69 5.47
CA LEU A 26 6.93 13.61 5.34
C LEU A 26 6.31 14.03 6.69
N ALA A 27 6.81 13.51 7.82
CA ALA A 27 6.22 13.79 9.13
C ALA A 27 6.20 15.28 9.49
N LYS A 28 7.16 16.08 9.00
CA LYS A 28 7.24 17.53 9.28
C LYS A 28 6.60 18.41 8.20
N THR A 29 6.03 17.84 7.13
CA THR A 29 5.37 18.63 6.09
C THR A 29 3.93 18.95 6.48
N ALA A 30 3.43 20.10 6.04
CA ALA A 30 2.02 20.48 6.23
C ALA A 30 1.05 19.55 5.45
N ALA A 31 1.51 19.03 4.31
CA ALA A 31 0.76 18.12 3.46
C ALA A 31 1.16 16.65 3.71
N ARG A 32 0.64 16.07 4.80
CA ARG A 32 0.86 14.65 5.14
C ARG A 32 -0.09 13.75 4.33
N PRO A 33 0.42 12.75 3.59
CA PRO A 33 -0.44 11.80 2.90
C PRO A 33 -1.14 10.86 3.90
N ARG A 34 -2.28 10.31 3.46
CA ARG A 34 -2.89 9.14 4.11
C ARG A 34 -2.35 7.88 3.46
N TYR A 35 -1.93 6.93 4.28
CA TYR A 35 -1.42 5.64 3.84
C TYR A 35 -2.48 4.57 4.04
N VAL A 36 -2.55 3.64 3.08
CA VAL A 36 -3.49 2.52 3.10
C VAL A 36 -2.80 1.31 2.49
N SER A 37 -2.87 0.18 3.18
CA SER A 37 -2.45 -1.13 2.69
C SER A 37 -3.66 -2.05 2.66
N ILE A 38 -3.96 -2.65 1.52
CA ILE A 38 -5.12 -3.54 1.36
C ILE A 38 -4.62 -4.97 1.22
N SER A 39 -5.14 -5.89 2.03
CA SER A 39 -4.84 -7.31 1.90
C SER A 39 -5.46 -7.89 0.63
N ILE A 40 -4.70 -8.75 -0.07
CA ILE A 40 -5.16 -9.55 -1.20
C ILE A 40 -5.51 -11.00 -0.81
N ASP A 41 -5.38 -11.35 0.46
CA ASP A 41 -5.59 -12.70 0.99
C ASP A 41 -6.64 -12.70 2.12
N PRO A 42 -7.89 -12.31 1.83
CA PRO A 42 -8.91 -12.06 2.86
C PRO A 42 -9.29 -13.29 3.68
N ASP A 43 -9.03 -14.50 3.16
CA ASP A 43 -9.32 -15.75 3.88
C ASP A 43 -8.35 -16.00 5.04
N PHE A 44 -7.13 -15.43 4.97
CA PHE A 44 -6.11 -15.53 6.01
C PHE A 44 -5.97 -14.21 6.78
N ASP A 45 -5.93 -13.08 6.08
CA ASP A 45 -5.67 -11.76 6.65
C ASP A 45 -6.92 -11.13 7.26
N THR A 46 -7.28 -11.61 8.45
CA THR A 46 -8.28 -10.96 9.30
C THR A 46 -7.78 -9.61 9.82
N SER A 47 -8.70 -8.74 10.26
CA SER A 47 -8.34 -7.44 10.88
C SER A 47 -7.36 -7.60 12.06
N ARG A 48 -7.49 -8.67 12.85
CA ARG A 48 -6.57 -8.97 13.96
C ARG A 48 -5.16 -9.29 13.47
N ILE A 49 -5.02 -10.10 12.42
CA ILE A 49 -3.73 -10.46 11.82
C ILE A 49 -3.07 -9.23 11.19
N LEU A 50 -3.85 -8.40 10.49
CA LEU A 50 -3.37 -7.14 9.92
C LEU A 50 -2.88 -6.16 11.00
N LYS A 51 -3.58 -6.07 12.14
CA LYS A 51 -3.12 -5.25 13.27
C LYS A 51 -1.78 -5.74 13.83
N VAL A 52 -1.59 -7.05 13.95
CA VAL A 52 -0.31 -7.64 14.36
C VAL A 52 0.80 -7.33 13.34
N TYR A 53 0.49 -7.44 12.04
CA TYR A 53 1.43 -7.08 10.97
C TYR A 53 1.83 -5.61 11.05
N ALA A 54 0.86 -4.69 11.14
CA ALA A 54 1.12 -3.25 11.27
C ALA A 54 2.01 -2.92 12.48
N ASN A 55 1.67 -3.49 13.65
CA ASN A 55 2.43 -3.30 14.89
C ASN A 55 3.87 -3.80 14.78
N ARG A 56 4.10 -4.96 14.11
CA ARG A 56 5.45 -5.51 13.91
C ARG A 56 6.39 -4.51 13.22
N TYR A 57 5.86 -3.74 12.28
CA TYR A 57 6.64 -2.76 11.52
C TYR A 57 6.59 -1.35 12.13
N GLY A 58 5.77 -1.11 13.16
CA GLY A 58 5.51 0.23 13.69
C GLY A 58 4.73 1.11 12.71
N ALA A 59 3.96 0.51 11.81
CA ALA A 59 3.11 1.22 10.86
C ALA A 59 1.80 1.63 11.54
N ASP A 60 1.52 2.93 11.58
CA ASP A 60 0.34 3.50 12.24
C ASP A 60 -0.84 3.79 11.27
N TRP A 61 -0.72 3.36 10.01
CA TRP A 61 -1.70 3.63 8.98
C TRP A 61 -2.74 2.53 8.81
N LEU A 62 -3.68 2.73 7.88
CA LEU A 62 -4.80 1.82 7.68
C LEU A 62 -4.38 0.54 6.94
N PHE A 63 -4.60 -0.60 7.59
CA PHE A 63 -4.52 -1.93 6.97
C PHE A 63 -5.93 -2.48 6.83
N LEU A 64 -6.36 -2.74 5.59
CA LEU A 64 -7.74 -3.10 5.26
C LEU A 64 -7.82 -4.51 4.70
N THR A 65 -8.93 -5.18 4.99
CA THR A 65 -9.37 -6.45 4.42
C THR A 65 -10.89 -6.38 4.27
N GLY A 66 -11.51 -7.41 3.69
CA GLY A 66 -12.96 -7.45 3.50
C GLY A 66 -13.43 -8.82 3.01
N SER A 67 -14.64 -8.89 2.47
CA SER A 67 -15.08 -10.12 1.82
C SER A 67 -14.22 -10.39 0.58
N ARG A 68 -14.10 -11.68 0.19
CA ARG A 68 -13.39 -12.06 -1.04
C ARG A 68 -13.89 -11.30 -2.26
N ALA A 69 -15.20 -11.08 -2.35
CA ALA A 69 -15.82 -10.33 -3.44
C ALA A 69 -15.38 -8.85 -3.44
N ASP A 70 -15.31 -8.20 -2.27
CA ASP A 70 -14.90 -6.78 -2.18
C ASP A 70 -13.43 -6.61 -2.53
N VAL A 71 -12.56 -7.47 -1.99
CA VAL A 71 -11.13 -7.45 -2.29
C VAL A 71 -10.88 -7.67 -3.78
N LEU A 72 -11.56 -8.64 -4.40
CA LEU A 72 -11.44 -8.88 -5.83
C LEU A 72 -11.91 -7.67 -6.65
N ARG A 73 -13.04 -7.04 -6.29
CA ARG A 73 -13.51 -5.82 -6.98
C ARG A 73 -12.47 -4.70 -6.91
N VAL A 74 -11.89 -4.45 -5.74
CA VAL A 74 -10.82 -3.44 -5.58
C VAL A 74 -9.62 -3.79 -6.46
N LEU A 75 -9.14 -5.03 -6.41
CA LEU A 75 -7.98 -5.46 -7.20
C LEU A 75 -8.21 -5.34 -8.70
N THR A 76 -9.42 -5.64 -9.18
CA THR A 76 -9.78 -5.46 -10.59
C THR A 76 -9.85 -3.99 -10.97
N SER A 77 -10.47 -3.12 -10.15
CA SER A 77 -10.55 -1.68 -10.43
C SER A 77 -9.20 -0.99 -10.50
N PHE A 78 -8.18 -1.52 -9.80
CA PHE A 78 -6.81 -1.01 -9.84
C PHE A 78 -5.88 -1.84 -10.73
N GLU A 79 -6.42 -2.74 -11.56
CA GLU A 79 -5.66 -3.60 -12.48
C GLU A 79 -4.49 -4.28 -11.76
N SER A 80 -4.71 -4.74 -10.53
CA SER A 80 -3.70 -5.33 -9.64
C SER A 80 -3.96 -6.82 -9.38
N TRP A 81 -5.11 -7.35 -9.81
CA TRP A 81 -5.33 -8.79 -9.88
C TRP A 81 -4.44 -9.42 -10.96
N ARG A 82 -3.76 -10.52 -10.64
CA ARG A 82 -2.86 -11.28 -11.54
C ARG A 82 -3.16 -12.80 -11.51
N GLY A 83 -4.38 -13.17 -11.17
CA GLY A 83 -4.84 -14.56 -11.10
C GLY A 83 -4.50 -15.30 -9.80
N SER A 84 -3.29 -15.08 -9.25
CA SER A 84 -2.91 -15.64 -7.94
C SER A 84 -2.11 -14.63 -7.12
N LYS A 85 -2.15 -14.76 -5.78
CA LYS A 85 -1.33 -13.94 -4.87
C LYS A 85 0.18 -14.14 -5.06
N ALA A 86 0.61 -15.26 -5.67
CA ALA A 86 2.01 -15.53 -5.98
C ALA A 86 2.52 -14.71 -7.18
N ASN A 87 1.64 -14.29 -8.08
CA ASN A 87 1.97 -13.45 -9.24
C ASN A 87 1.85 -11.95 -8.92
N HIS A 88 1.82 -11.59 -7.63
CA HIS A 88 1.59 -10.23 -7.19
C HIS A 88 2.78 -9.33 -7.54
N ALA A 89 2.53 -8.32 -8.37
CA ALA A 89 3.51 -7.31 -8.71
C ALA A 89 3.52 -6.20 -7.64
N ALA A 90 4.71 -5.78 -7.23
CA ALA A 90 4.86 -4.62 -6.36
C ALA A 90 4.31 -3.37 -7.07
N VAL A 91 3.31 -2.74 -6.48
CA VAL A 91 2.74 -1.48 -6.95
C VAL A 91 2.44 -0.56 -5.79
N THR A 92 2.78 0.72 -5.96
CA THR A 92 2.31 1.80 -5.09
C THR A 92 1.45 2.76 -5.90
N LEU A 93 0.25 3.05 -5.39
CA LEU A 93 -0.72 3.97 -5.99
C LEU A 93 -0.78 5.25 -5.16
N MET A 94 -0.73 6.41 -5.81
CA MET A 94 -0.82 7.72 -5.17
C MET A 94 -1.83 8.60 -5.90
N ARG A 95 -2.50 9.48 -5.17
CA ARG A 95 -3.27 10.58 -5.78
C ARG A 95 -3.39 11.76 -4.81
N PRO A 96 -3.55 12.98 -5.33
CA PRO A 96 -4.07 14.10 -4.55
C PRO A 96 -5.47 13.80 -3.99
N ALA A 97 -5.82 14.39 -2.86
CA ALA A 97 -7.11 14.14 -2.18
C ALA A 97 -8.35 14.44 -3.03
N ARG A 98 -8.25 15.41 -3.94
CA ARG A 98 -9.34 15.85 -4.84
C ARG A 98 -9.21 15.33 -6.27
N ALA A 99 -8.18 14.55 -6.58
CA ALA A 99 -7.97 14.02 -7.91
C ALA A 99 -8.76 12.71 -8.13
N ALA A 100 -9.32 12.57 -9.33
CA ALA A 100 -9.94 11.33 -9.78
C ALA A 100 -8.89 10.28 -10.20
N GLN A 101 -7.76 10.74 -10.75
CA GLN A 101 -6.75 9.86 -11.31
C GLN A 101 -5.74 9.41 -10.26
N TRP A 102 -5.28 8.17 -10.40
CA TRP A 102 -4.23 7.57 -9.60
C TRP A 102 -2.93 7.48 -10.40
N THR A 103 -1.85 7.95 -9.80
CA THR A 103 -0.49 7.67 -10.28
C THR A 103 -0.06 6.29 -9.82
N ARG A 104 0.30 5.46 -10.79
CA ARG A 104 0.76 4.08 -10.58
C ARG A 104 2.28 4.02 -10.66
N ILE A 105 2.89 3.47 -9.62
CA ILE A 105 4.34 3.31 -9.50
C ILE A 105 4.62 1.81 -9.42
N GLU A 106 5.13 1.26 -10.51
CA GLU A 106 5.45 -0.17 -10.63
C GLU A 106 6.80 -0.50 -10.00
N GLY A 107 6.90 -1.73 -9.48
CA GLY A 107 8.12 -2.26 -8.88
C GLY A 107 8.34 -1.83 -7.42
N LEU A 108 9.49 -2.24 -6.88
CA LEU A 108 9.92 -1.90 -5.53
C LEU A 108 10.47 -0.47 -5.50
N ALA A 109 9.58 0.50 -5.35
CA ALA A 109 9.96 1.91 -5.25
C ALA A 109 10.56 2.25 -3.87
N SER A 110 11.71 2.93 -3.88
CA SER A 110 12.33 3.47 -2.67
C SER A 110 11.55 4.65 -2.09
N ALA A 111 11.75 4.94 -0.81
CA ALA A 111 11.13 6.09 -0.15
C ALA A 111 11.44 7.42 -0.86
N GLN A 112 12.65 7.58 -1.42
CA GLN A 112 13.04 8.75 -2.19
C GLN A 112 12.24 8.88 -3.48
N LYS A 113 12.09 7.77 -4.25
CA LYS A 113 11.28 7.78 -5.47
C LYS A 113 9.83 8.13 -5.17
N LEU A 114 9.28 7.53 -4.12
CA LEU A 114 7.93 7.79 -3.66
C LEU A 114 7.73 9.26 -3.22
N GLU A 115 8.72 9.83 -2.52
CA GLU A 115 8.73 11.24 -2.13
C GLU A 115 8.76 12.18 -3.34
N THR A 116 9.60 11.89 -4.34
CA THR A 116 9.64 12.67 -5.59
C THR A 116 8.28 12.70 -6.28
N VAL A 117 7.63 11.54 -6.43
CA VAL A 117 6.29 11.47 -7.04
C VAL A 117 5.27 12.22 -6.20
N TRP A 118 5.28 12.06 -4.87
CA TRP A 118 4.38 12.79 -3.98
C TRP A 118 4.49 14.31 -4.15
N ARG A 119 5.71 14.85 -4.24
CA ARG A 119 5.94 16.29 -4.44
C ARG A 119 5.44 16.78 -5.79
N GLN A 120 5.60 15.99 -6.86
CA GLN A 120 5.07 16.30 -8.20
C GLN A 120 3.54 16.30 -8.27
N LEU A 121 2.87 15.59 -7.37
CA LEU A 121 1.40 15.58 -7.29
C LEU A 121 0.84 16.76 -6.49
N GLY A 122 1.67 17.43 -5.70
CA GLY A 122 1.28 18.58 -4.87
C GLY A 122 1.62 19.94 -5.49
N SER A 123 2.40 19.97 -6.57
CA SER A 123 2.61 21.13 -7.45
C SER A 123 1.47 21.27 -8.45
#